data_AF-A0A7W4H7J3-F1
#
_entry.id   AF-A0A7W4H7J3-F1
#
_cell.length_a   1.000
_cell.length_b   1.000
_cell.length_c   1.000
_cell.angle_alpha   90.00
_cell.angle_beta   90.00
_cell.angle_gamma   90.00
#
_symmetry.space_group_name_H-M   'P 1'
#
loop_
_entity.id
_entity.type
_entity.pdbx_description
1 polymer ?
#
loop_
_entity_poly.entity_id
_entity_poly.type
_entity_poly.pdbx_seq_one_letter_code
_entity_poly.pdbx_strand_id
1 'polypeptide(L)'
;MRNLILDVEATLNFAKNSSDPVFIILETEKGLSGPLVVDDTKVRGNFKAHQIPLPKAKSDPAELELLSSWLHSYHFEELFNKEEGFLHD
;
A
#
# COMPACT_ATOMS: atom_id res chain seq x y z
N MET A 1 12.74 7.64 12.13
CA MET A 1 12.22 7.00 10.91
C MET A 1 13.31 7.12 9.86
N ARG A 2 13.78 6.00 9.29
CA ARG A 2 14.81 6.03 8.23
C ARG A 2 14.24 6.74 7.00
N ASN A 3 15.02 7.61 6.37
CA ASN A 3 14.59 8.35 5.19
C ASN A 3 14.87 7.48 3.96
N LEU A 4 13.81 6.89 3.40
CA LEU A 4 13.90 5.97 2.26
C LEU A 4 14.64 6.57 1.07
N ILE A 5 14.46 7.87 0.80
CA ILE A 5 15.14 8.55 -0.31
C ILE A 5 16.65 8.56 -0.06
N LEU A 6 17.09 8.96 1.13
CA LEU A 6 18.52 8.98 1.48
C LEU A 6 19.13 7.57 1.44
N ASP A 7 18.40 6.55 1.90
CA ASP A 7 18.88 5.17 1.90
C ASP A 7 19.03 4.62 0.46
N VAL A 8 18.08 4.95 -0.44
CA VAL A 8 18.13 4.57 -1.86
C VAL A 8 19.25 5.32 -2.58
N GLU A 9 19.41 6.64 -2.35
CA GLU A 9 20.48 7.45 -2.94
C GLU A 9 21.86 6.96 -2.50
N ALA A 10 22.05 6.66 -1.21
CA ALA A 10 23.29 6.11 -0.69
C ALA A 10 23.59 4.73 -1.30
N THR A 11 22.58 3.86 -1.41
CA THR A 11 22.72 2.53 -2.03
C THR A 11 23.09 2.65 -3.50
N LEU A 12 22.47 3.58 -4.25
CA LEU A 12 22.80 3.84 -5.65
C LEU A 12 24.25 4.33 -5.82
N ASN A 13 24.70 5.23 -4.94
CA ASN A 13 26.09 5.73 -4.98
C ASN A 13 27.09 4.63 -4.65
N PHE A 14 26.80 3.76 -3.68
CA PHE A 14 27.60 2.58 -3.40
C PHE A 14 27.64 1.63 -4.60
N ALA A 15 26.47 1.32 -5.17
CA ALA A 15 26.32 0.41 -6.30
C ALA A 15 27.13 0.83 -7.53
N LYS A 16 27.15 2.12 -7.85
CA LYS A 16 27.92 2.67 -8.97
C LYS A 16 29.43 2.44 -8.85
N ASN A 17 29.94 2.24 -7.63
CA ASN A 17 31.37 2.12 -7.34
C ASN A 17 31.76 0.72 -6.83
N SER A 18 30.83 -0.25 -6.86
CA SER A 18 31.05 -1.60 -6.36
C SER A 18 31.31 -2.57 -7.51
N SER A 19 32.29 -3.47 -7.35
CA SER A 19 32.46 -4.65 -8.19
C SER A 19 31.58 -5.83 -7.74
N ASP A 20 31.03 -5.76 -6.52
CA ASP A 20 30.18 -6.79 -5.94
C ASP A 20 28.70 -6.57 -6.31
N PRO A 21 27.91 -7.64 -6.44
CA PRO A 21 26.47 -7.55 -6.67
C PRO A 21 25.74 -6.79 -5.57
N VAL A 22 24.77 -5.97 -5.96
CA VAL A 22 24.00 -5.11 -5.05
C VAL A 22 22.62 -5.69 -4.84
N PHE A 23 22.18 -5.73 -3.58
CA PHE A 23 20.85 -6.16 -3.19
C PHE A 23 20.16 -5.08 -2.35
N ILE A 24 18.83 -4.99 -2.47
CA ILE A 24 18.00 -4.10 -1.65
C ILE A 24 17.11 -4.97 -0.77
N ILE A 25 17.16 -4.74 0.54
CA ILE A 25 16.18 -5.27 1.48
C ILE A 25 15.05 -4.25 1.59
N LEU A 26 13.93 -4.52 0.92
CA LEU A 26 12.74 -3.68 0.97
C LEU A 26 11.81 -4.16 2.09
N GLU A 27 11.93 -3.54 3.26
CA GLU A 27 11.03 -3.79 4.39
C GLU A 27 9.84 -2.83 4.34
N THR A 28 8.64 -3.38 4.12
CA THR A 28 7.38 -2.62 4.12
C THR A 28 6.31 -3.34 4.94
N GLU A 29 5.28 -2.60 5.37
CA GLU A 29 4.16 -3.22 6.09
C GLU A 29 3.39 -4.17 5.16
N LYS A 30 3.17 -5.40 5.60
CA LYS A 30 2.30 -6.34 4.87
C LYS A 30 0.88 -5.77 4.80
N GLY A 31 0.30 -5.71 3.60
CA GLY A 31 -1.01 -5.08 3.39
C GLY A 31 -0.99 -3.56 3.48
N LEU A 32 0.17 -2.94 3.22
CA LEU A 32 0.34 -1.48 3.12
C LEU A 32 -0.82 -0.86 2.33
N SER A 33 -1.26 0.34 2.75
CA SER A 33 -2.48 1.06 2.31
C SER A 33 -3.83 0.48 2.72
N GLY A 34 -3.92 -0.82 3.03
CA GLY A 34 -5.17 -1.47 3.47
C GLY A 34 -5.61 -1.14 4.90
N PRO A 35 -6.75 -1.66 5.38
CA PRO A 35 -7.27 -1.35 6.71
C PRO A 35 -6.26 -1.63 7.84
N LEU A 36 -6.07 -0.66 8.73
CA LEU A 36 -5.15 -0.82 9.87
C LEU A 36 -5.73 -1.77 10.93
N VAL A 37 -7.01 -1.58 11.27
CA VAL A 37 -7.75 -2.36 12.27
C VAL A 37 -9.13 -2.72 11.71
N VAL A 38 -9.59 -3.94 11.97
CA VAL A 38 -10.93 -4.45 11.66
C VAL A 38 -11.41 -5.23 12.88
N ASP A 39 -12.60 -4.93 13.42
CA ASP A 39 -13.14 -5.55 14.65
C ASP A 39 -12.09 -5.65 15.78
N ASP A 40 -11.48 -4.51 16.15
CA ASP A 40 -10.42 -4.39 17.16
C ASP A 40 -9.13 -5.20 16.91
N THR A 41 -9.01 -5.81 15.73
CA THR A 41 -7.87 -6.64 15.35
C THR A 41 -6.97 -5.91 14.37
N LYS A 42 -5.67 -5.82 14.66
CA LYS A 42 -4.67 -5.27 13.73
C LYS A 42 -4.56 -6.12 12.46
N VAL A 43 -4.78 -5.53 11.29
CA VAL A 43 -4.72 -6.17 9.96
C VAL A 43 -3.48 -5.75 9.17
N ARG A 44 -3.30 -4.45 8.88
CA ARG A 44 -2.07 -3.93 8.23
C ARG A 44 -0.84 -4.23 9.09
N GLY A 45 0.25 -4.65 8.45
CA GLY A 45 1.47 -5.09 9.11
C GLY A 45 1.33 -6.43 9.84
N ASN A 46 0.30 -7.23 9.54
CA ASN A 46 0.02 -8.51 10.19
C ASN A 46 -0.27 -9.62 9.15
N PHE A 47 -0.18 -10.88 9.56
CA PHE A 47 -0.52 -12.04 8.72
C PHE A 47 -1.99 -12.01 8.26
N LYS A 48 -2.86 -11.32 9.00
CA LYS A 48 -4.28 -11.18 8.68
C LYS A 48 -4.56 -10.42 7.39
N ALA A 49 -3.64 -9.58 6.91
CA ALA A 49 -3.75 -8.96 5.60
C ALA A 49 -3.48 -9.91 4.41
N HIS A 50 -3.24 -11.20 4.66
CA HIS A 50 -2.79 -12.13 3.62
C HIS A 50 -3.88 -12.57 2.63
N GLN A 51 -5.10 -12.82 3.11
CA GLN A 51 -6.22 -13.23 2.26
C GLN A 51 -7.17 -12.06 2.04
N ILE A 52 -8.38 -12.12 2.61
CA ILE A 52 -9.39 -11.09 2.48
C ILE A 52 -9.43 -10.30 3.79
N PRO A 53 -8.97 -9.03 3.82
CA PRO A 53 -8.89 -8.25 5.05
C PRO A 53 -10.26 -7.80 5.58
N LEU A 54 -11.28 -7.77 4.71
CA LEU A 54 -12.67 -7.40 5.01
C LEU A 54 -13.62 -8.51 4.49
N PRO A 55 -13.65 -9.70 5.11
CA PRO A 55 -14.37 -10.86 4.58
C PRO A 55 -15.89 -10.70 4.60
N LYS A 56 -16.44 -9.79 5.40
CA LYS A 56 -17.89 -9.55 5.54
C LYS A 56 -18.36 -8.27 4.88
N ALA A 57 -17.53 -7.55 4.13
CA ALA A 57 -17.91 -6.28 3.48
C ALA A 57 -19.21 -6.34 2.65
N LYS A 58 -19.63 -7.52 2.19
CA LYS A 58 -20.92 -7.71 1.49
C LYS A 58 -22.15 -7.70 2.42
N SER A 59 -22.00 -8.12 3.67
CA SER A 59 -23.08 -8.37 4.62
C SER A 59 -23.01 -7.54 5.90
N ASP A 60 -21.87 -6.96 6.20
CA ASP A 60 -21.62 -6.14 7.39
C ASP A 60 -21.43 -4.66 6.96
N PRO A 61 -22.34 -3.75 7.35
CA PRO A 61 -22.23 -2.33 7.03
C PRO A 61 -20.93 -1.67 7.52
N ALA A 62 -20.35 -2.12 8.64
CA ALA A 62 -19.14 -1.53 9.18
C ALA A 62 -17.91 -1.89 8.32
N GLU A 63 -17.81 -3.16 7.90
CA GLU A 63 -16.75 -3.57 6.96
C GLU A 63 -16.95 -2.97 5.56
N LEU A 64 -18.20 -2.77 5.13
CA LEU A 64 -18.49 -2.08 3.88
C LEU A 64 -18.00 -0.63 3.89
N GLU A 65 -18.20 0.08 5.00
CA GLU A 65 -17.71 1.45 5.17
C GLU A 65 -16.17 1.51 5.17
N LEU A 66 -15.52 0.55 5.83
CA LEU A 66 -14.05 0.41 5.77
C LEU A 66 -13.55 0.13 4.35
N LEU A 67 -14.25 -0.72 3.59
CA LEU A 67 -13.93 -0.98 2.18
C LEU A 67 -14.09 0.29 1.34
N SER A 68 -15.20 1.01 1.52
CA SER A 68 -15.48 2.27 0.84
C SER A 68 -14.37 3.28 1.13
N SER A 69 -14.06 3.53 2.40
CA SER A 69 -13.00 4.46 2.81
C SER A 69 -11.64 4.07 2.26
N TRP A 70 -11.30 2.78 2.25
CA TRP A 70 -10.05 2.30 1.67
C TRP A 70 -9.98 2.55 0.16
N LEU A 71 -11.03 2.24 -0.59
CA LEU A 71 -11.05 2.48 -2.04
C LEU A 71 -10.98 3.98 -2.38
N HIS A 72 -11.70 4.83 -1.66
CA HIS A 72 -11.66 6.29 -1.87
C HIS A 72 -10.29 6.89 -1.53
N SER A 73 -9.49 6.27 -0.66
CA SER A 73 -8.14 6.74 -0.33
C SER A 73 -7.15 6.71 -1.51
N TYR A 74 -7.49 6.02 -2.60
CA TYR A 74 -6.69 5.99 -3.83
C TYR A 74 -7.00 7.14 -4.79
N HIS A 75 -7.98 8.00 -4.48
CA HIS A 75 -8.31 9.18 -5.29
C HIS A 75 -8.51 8.85 -6.79
N PHE A 76 -9.33 7.84 -7.10
CA PHE A 76 -9.55 7.40 -8.48
C PHE A 76 -10.07 8.53 -9.39
N GLU A 77 -10.73 9.55 -8.83
CA GLU A 77 -11.14 10.75 -9.56
C GLU A 77 -9.99 11.56 -10.18
N GLU A 78 -8.76 11.42 -9.66
CA GLU A 78 -7.56 12.05 -10.23
C GLU A 78 -6.99 11.26 -11.42
N LEU A 79 -7.44 10.02 -11.59
CA LEU A 79 -6.99 9.10 -12.63
C LEU A 79 -8.07 8.79 -13.66
N PHE A 80 -9.34 8.97 -13.32
CA PHE A 80 -10.48 8.58 -14.11
C PHE A 80 -11.57 9.65 -14.16
N ASN A 81 -12.14 9.85 -15.33
CA ASN A 81 -13.43 10.53 -15.49
C ASN A 81 -14.47 9.58 -16.13
N LYS A 82 -15.75 9.96 -16.03
CA LYS A 82 -16.86 9.12 -16.50
C LYS A 82 -16.98 9.04 -18.02
N GLU A 83 -16.40 9.98 -18.74
CA GLU A 83 -16.61 10.19 -20.18
C GLU A 83 -15.53 9.48 -21.01
N GLU A 84 -14.28 9.59 -20.56
CA GLU A 84 -13.08 9.15 -21.28
C GLU A 84 -12.42 7.93 -20.61
N GLY A 85 -12.82 7.57 -19.40
CA GLY A 85 -12.14 6.54 -18.62
C GLY A 85 -10.87 7.13 -18.01
N PHE A 86 -9.68 6.66 -18.40
CA PHE A 86 -8.43 7.21 -17.89
C PHE A 86 -8.24 8.65 -18.34
N LEU A 87 -7.86 9.52 -17.40
CA LEU A 87 -7.38 10.87 -17.72
C LEU A 87 -6.04 10.73 -18.45
N HIS A 88 -5.90 11.40 -19.59
CA HIS A 88 -4.63 11.51 -20.31
C HIS A 88 -3.78 12.64 -19.72
N ASP A 89 -2.47 12.43 -19.66
CA ASP A 89 -1.48 13.44 -19.24
C ASP A 89 -1.44 14.66 -20.18
#